data_AF-A0A4T0ABP9-F1
#
_entry.id   AF-A0A4T0ABP9-F1
#
_cell.length_a   1.000
_cell.length_b   1.000
_cell.length_c   1.000
_cell.angle_alpha   90.00
_cell.angle_beta   90.00
_cell.angle_gamma   90.00
#
_symmetry.space_group_name_H-M   'P 1'
#
loop_
_entity.id
_entity.type
_entity.pdbx_description
1 polymer ?
#
loop_
_entity_poly.entity_id
_entity_poly.type
_entity_poly.pdbx_seq_one_letter_code
_entity_poly.pdbx_strand_id
1 'polypeptide(L)'
;MTNTQGLYVDGYHIKGYGHGSIGTGKCDERNEMVYTYNQGVILSGLRGLWEATGNSSYLEDGYILIRSVMASTGWYWEGQSNLPIYKSSGWAGLGQYGVLEELCDRSGSCSQDSQTFKGIFFQHLTQFCEALPLHAAVPGKTYGASKVLKEIHDSFCKVVGIWVSHNADAALSTRDQSGLFGTWWGYRYAAKDYPERLPLDAVDYRNNATVLISRGWATPQQESSSTRRDNIHLGKSSGTDFSTTDVNDRGRGRTVETQQGGLAVLRSSWELLDLGR
;
A
#
# COMPACT_ATOMS: atom_id res chain seq x y z
N MET A 1 5.27 -15.36 -0.34
CA MET A 1 4.33 -14.29 -0.75
C MET A 1 5.01 -12.92 -0.77
N THR A 2 6.07 -12.70 0.00
CA THR A 2 6.78 -11.42 -0.01
C THR A 2 7.88 -11.35 -1.07
N ASN A 3 8.14 -10.15 -1.58
CA ASN A 3 9.30 -9.85 -2.42
C ASN A 3 10.57 -9.63 -1.56
N THR A 4 11.69 -9.25 -2.19
CA THR A 4 12.97 -9.02 -1.51
C THR A 4 12.97 -7.86 -0.52
N GLN A 5 11.97 -6.98 -0.57
CA GLN A 5 11.78 -5.87 0.36
C GLN A 5 10.87 -6.24 1.54
N GLY A 6 10.35 -7.48 1.57
CA GLY A 6 9.41 -7.94 2.59
C GLY A 6 7.96 -7.53 2.35
N LEU A 7 7.63 -7.04 1.16
CA LEU A 7 6.27 -6.62 0.79
C LEU A 7 5.50 -7.77 0.15
N TYR A 8 4.25 -7.95 0.54
CA TYR A 8 3.34 -8.91 -0.08
C TYR A 8 3.05 -8.50 -1.52
N VAL A 9 3.40 -9.39 -2.45
CA VAL A 9 3.09 -9.25 -3.87
C VAL A 9 1.62 -9.55 -4.13
N ASP A 10 1.10 -9.12 -5.28
CA ASP A 10 -0.31 -9.18 -5.65
C ASP A 10 -0.89 -10.60 -5.63
N GLY A 11 -0.10 -11.57 -6.10
CA GLY A 11 -0.52 -12.95 -6.07
C GLY A 11 0.24 -13.83 -7.04
N TYR A 12 -0.43 -14.92 -7.43
CA TYR A 12 0.12 -15.96 -8.29
C TYR A 12 -0.95 -16.39 -9.29
N HIS A 13 -0.54 -16.56 -10.54
CA HIS A 13 -1.31 -17.20 -11.60
C HIS A 13 -0.86 -18.66 -11.75
N ILE A 14 -1.65 -19.43 -12.48
CA ILE A 14 -1.31 -20.79 -12.85
C ILE A 14 -0.58 -20.77 -14.18
N LYS A 15 0.67 -21.24 -14.20
CA LYS A 15 1.48 -21.25 -15.42
C LYS A 15 0.81 -22.09 -16.50
N GLY A 16 0.61 -21.49 -17.66
CA GLY A 16 -0.01 -22.15 -18.83
C GLY A 16 -1.50 -22.43 -18.68
N TYR A 17 -2.18 -21.76 -17.75
CA TYR A 17 -3.64 -21.79 -17.63
C TYR A 17 -4.28 -21.02 -18.78
N GLY A 18 -5.28 -21.61 -19.45
CA GLY A 18 -5.95 -21.03 -20.62
C GLY A 18 -6.02 -22.01 -21.80
N HIS A 19 -6.72 -21.61 -22.88
CA HIS A 19 -6.87 -22.41 -24.11
C HIS A 19 -7.32 -23.88 -23.90
N GLY A 20 -8.21 -24.12 -22.92
CA GLY A 20 -8.69 -25.46 -22.58
C GLY A 20 -7.71 -26.31 -21.74
N SER A 21 -6.57 -25.75 -21.33
CA SER A 21 -5.60 -26.36 -20.43
C SER A 21 -5.73 -25.78 -19.02
N ILE A 22 -5.62 -26.64 -18.00
CA ILE A 22 -5.47 -26.22 -16.59
C ILE A 22 -4.02 -25.78 -16.27
N GLY A 23 -3.13 -25.80 -17.25
CA GLY A 23 -1.72 -25.49 -17.07
C GLY A 23 -1.06 -26.48 -16.11
N THR A 24 -0.22 -25.97 -15.21
CA THR A 24 0.39 -26.77 -14.15
C THR A 24 -0.57 -27.15 -13.03
N GLY A 25 -1.74 -26.49 -12.94
CA GLY A 25 -2.67 -26.61 -11.82
C GLY A 25 -2.12 -26.08 -10.49
N LYS A 26 -1.03 -25.32 -10.50
CA LYS A 26 -0.37 -24.77 -9.30
C LYS A 26 -0.29 -23.25 -9.41
N CYS A 27 -0.41 -22.54 -8.29
CA CYS A 27 -0.17 -21.10 -8.23
C CYS A 27 1.35 -20.81 -8.30
N ASP A 28 1.94 -20.93 -9.48
CA ASP A 28 3.39 -20.97 -9.71
C ASP A 28 3.94 -19.86 -10.62
N GLU A 29 3.09 -18.93 -11.07
CA GLU A 29 3.48 -17.72 -11.79
C GLU A 29 3.22 -16.48 -10.94
N ARG A 30 4.25 -16.02 -10.22
CA ARG A 30 4.12 -14.88 -9.30
C ARG A 30 3.94 -13.56 -10.05
N ASN A 31 3.01 -12.73 -9.59
CA ASN A 31 2.86 -11.34 -9.99
C ASN A 31 3.58 -10.42 -9.01
N GLU A 32 4.70 -9.83 -9.41
CA GLU A 32 5.53 -8.95 -8.54
C GLU A 32 4.94 -7.54 -8.33
N MET A 33 3.70 -7.27 -8.78
CA MET A 33 3.01 -6.03 -8.40
C MET A 33 2.83 -5.95 -6.89
N VAL A 34 2.95 -4.74 -6.36
CA VAL A 34 2.72 -4.45 -4.95
C VAL A 34 1.74 -3.29 -4.85
N TYR A 35 0.74 -3.45 -3.99
CA TYR A 35 -0.22 -2.40 -3.63
C TYR A 35 -0.20 -2.17 -2.13
N THR A 36 -0.49 -0.94 -1.70
CA THR A 36 -0.48 -0.59 -0.27
C THR A 36 -1.55 -1.37 0.51
N TYR A 37 -2.73 -1.60 -0.08
CA TYR A 37 -3.82 -2.30 0.60
C TYR A 37 -3.48 -3.76 0.97
N ASN A 38 -2.71 -4.47 0.12
CA ASN A 38 -2.26 -5.83 0.40
C ASN A 38 -1.43 -5.89 1.69
N GLN A 39 -0.66 -4.84 1.98
CA GLN A 39 0.12 -4.76 3.21
C GLN A 39 -0.80 -4.45 4.40
N GLY A 40 -1.78 -3.57 4.19
CA GLY A 40 -2.74 -3.15 5.21
C GLY A 40 -3.60 -4.29 5.75
N VAL A 41 -4.34 -4.98 4.87
CA VAL A 41 -5.32 -6.00 5.28
C VAL A 41 -4.70 -7.13 6.10
N ILE A 42 -3.43 -7.44 5.86
CA ILE A 42 -2.67 -8.44 6.61
C ILE A 42 -2.47 -8.00 8.07
N LEU A 43 -2.27 -6.71 8.34
CA LEU A 43 -2.02 -6.20 9.70
C LEU A 43 -3.19 -6.48 10.65
N SER A 44 -4.42 -6.13 10.28
CA SER A 44 -5.57 -6.45 11.15
C SER A 44 -5.82 -7.95 11.26
N GLY A 45 -5.50 -8.72 10.22
CA GLY A 45 -5.56 -10.18 10.26
C GLY A 45 -4.58 -10.77 11.29
N LEU A 46 -3.33 -10.31 11.28
CA LEU A 46 -2.31 -10.68 12.26
C LEU A 46 -2.70 -10.27 13.68
N ARG A 47 -3.25 -9.07 13.85
CA ARG A 47 -3.80 -8.61 15.13
C ARG A 47 -4.90 -9.57 15.64
N GLY A 48 -5.85 -9.92 14.78
CA GLY A 48 -6.93 -10.85 15.14
C GLY A 48 -6.43 -12.26 15.46
N LEU A 49 -5.41 -12.77 14.75
CA LEU A 49 -4.78 -14.05 15.05
C LEU A 49 -4.09 -14.06 16.41
N TRP A 50 -3.38 -12.98 16.76
CA TRP A 50 -2.84 -12.81 18.10
C TRP A 50 -3.96 -12.82 19.15
N GLU A 51 -5.03 -12.03 18.96
CA GLU A 51 -6.15 -11.98 19.91
C GLU A 51 -6.82 -13.35 20.07
N ALA A 52 -6.96 -14.12 19.00
CA ALA A 52 -7.62 -15.43 19.01
C ALA A 52 -6.76 -16.55 19.62
N THR A 53 -5.43 -16.43 19.59
CA THR A 53 -4.53 -17.54 19.95
C THR A 53 -3.59 -17.24 21.11
N GLY A 54 -3.40 -15.97 21.45
CA GLY A 54 -2.40 -15.51 22.40
C GLY A 54 -0.96 -15.60 21.90
N ASN A 55 -0.73 -16.05 20.66
CA ASN A 55 0.61 -16.22 20.10
C ASN A 55 1.19 -14.87 19.62
N SER A 56 2.20 -14.36 20.33
CA SER A 56 2.83 -13.07 20.03
C SER A 56 3.59 -13.04 18.70
N SER A 57 3.91 -14.19 18.10
CA SER A 57 4.60 -14.21 16.79
C SER A 57 3.80 -13.48 15.71
N TYR A 58 2.46 -13.48 15.78
CA TYR A 58 1.63 -12.73 14.83
C TYR A 58 1.81 -11.20 14.95
N LEU A 59 2.06 -10.69 16.17
CA LEU A 59 2.41 -9.28 16.35
C LEU A 59 3.82 -8.99 15.79
N GLU A 60 4.77 -9.90 15.99
CA GLU A 60 6.12 -9.78 15.45
C GLU A 60 6.12 -9.71 13.91
N ASP A 61 5.35 -10.58 13.26
CA ASP A 61 5.12 -10.54 11.81
C ASP A 61 4.57 -9.18 11.37
N GLY A 62 3.63 -8.61 12.13
CA GLY A 62 3.06 -7.30 11.87
C GLY A 62 4.09 -6.17 12.02
N TYR A 63 4.95 -6.23 13.04
CA TYR A 63 6.04 -5.26 13.22
C TYR A 63 7.04 -5.32 12.08
N ILE A 64 7.38 -6.52 11.61
CA ILE A 64 8.28 -6.72 10.45
C ILE A 64 7.65 -6.12 9.20
N LEU A 65 6.37 -6.42 8.93
CA LEU A 65 5.67 -5.90 7.76
C LEU A 65 5.60 -4.36 7.76
N ILE A 66 5.25 -3.74 8.90
CA ILE A 66 5.20 -2.28 9.02
C ILE A 66 6.58 -1.66 8.77
N ARG A 67 7.65 -2.25 9.33
CA ARG A 67 9.03 -1.79 9.05
C ARG A 67 9.37 -1.90 7.57
N SER A 68 9.01 -2.99 6.91
CA SER A 68 9.19 -3.16 5.46
C SER A 68 8.44 -2.08 4.67
N VAL A 69 7.18 -1.80 4.99
CA VAL A 69 6.41 -0.73 4.32
C VAL A 69 7.06 0.64 4.51
N MET A 70 7.44 0.99 5.74
CA MET A 70 8.12 2.26 6.02
C MET A 70 9.44 2.37 5.24
N ALA A 71 10.28 1.34 5.27
CA ALA A 71 11.52 1.29 4.51
C ALA A 71 11.28 1.42 2.99
N SER A 72 10.19 0.84 2.48
CA SER A 72 9.79 0.93 1.08
C SER A 72 9.15 2.27 0.68
N THR A 73 8.98 3.19 1.62
CA THR A 73 8.76 4.63 1.33
C THR A 73 10.06 5.43 1.40
N GLY A 74 11.19 4.81 1.73
CA GLY A 74 12.47 5.46 1.96
C GLY A 74 12.64 5.98 3.38
N TRP A 75 11.86 5.48 4.36
CA TRP A 75 11.93 5.89 5.76
C TRP A 75 12.75 4.91 6.61
N TYR A 76 13.89 5.35 7.14
CA TYR A 76 14.84 4.48 7.87
C TYR A 76 15.11 4.94 9.31
N TRP A 77 15.28 3.95 10.21
CA TRP A 77 15.68 4.13 11.61
C TRP A 77 16.96 3.34 11.89
N GLU A 78 17.82 3.84 12.78
CA GLU A 78 18.93 3.08 13.39
C GLU A 78 18.75 3.18 14.90
N GLY A 79 18.30 2.09 15.54
CA GLY A 79 18.40 1.89 16.99
C GLY A 79 17.72 2.88 17.94
N GLN A 80 17.15 4.00 17.48
CA GLN A 80 16.50 5.03 18.31
C GLN A 80 15.13 5.43 17.73
N SER A 81 14.15 5.51 18.62
CA SER A 81 12.71 5.51 18.33
C SER A 81 12.10 6.87 17.96
N ASN A 82 12.83 7.98 18.09
CA ASN A 82 12.15 9.28 18.18
C ASN A 82 12.19 10.14 16.91
N LEU A 83 13.10 9.91 15.95
CA LEU A 83 13.07 10.54 14.60
C LEU A 83 13.68 9.60 13.53
N PRO A 84 13.19 9.64 12.27
CA PRO A 84 13.86 8.92 11.19
C PRO A 84 15.26 9.49 11.03
N ILE A 85 16.21 8.59 10.81
CA ILE A 85 17.59 9.01 10.57
C ILE A 85 17.73 9.54 9.16
N TYR A 86 16.95 8.98 8.24
CA TYR A 86 17.06 9.31 6.84
C TYR A 86 15.73 9.11 6.11
N LYS A 87 15.41 10.06 5.23
CA LYS A 87 14.36 9.97 4.22
C LYS A 87 15.03 9.92 2.85
N SER A 88 15.04 8.75 2.21
CA SER A 88 15.57 8.62 0.86
C SER A 88 14.77 9.45 -0.13
N SER A 89 15.46 10.21 -0.97
CA SER A 89 14.82 10.96 -2.06
C SER A 89 14.53 10.11 -3.29
N GLY A 90 15.04 8.88 -3.34
CA GLY A 90 14.79 7.93 -4.44
C GLY A 90 13.51 7.12 -4.21
N TRP A 91 12.98 6.54 -5.29
CA TRP A 91 11.89 5.58 -5.20
C TRP A 91 12.33 4.31 -4.47
N ALA A 92 11.58 3.92 -3.45
CA ALA A 92 11.91 2.81 -2.56
C ALA A 92 10.99 1.58 -2.69
N GLY A 93 10.09 1.56 -3.69
CA GLY A 93 9.23 0.41 -4.00
C GLY A 93 7.74 0.66 -3.74
N LEU A 94 7.40 1.38 -2.67
CA LEU A 94 6.02 1.78 -2.30
C LEU A 94 5.94 3.28 -1.95
N GLY A 95 6.83 4.09 -2.52
CA GLY A 95 6.91 5.50 -2.22
C GLY A 95 8.32 6.05 -2.27
N GLN A 96 8.44 7.29 -1.83
CA GLN A 96 9.69 8.05 -1.79
C GLN A 96 9.60 9.09 -0.66
N TYR A 97 10.76 9.54 -0.16
CA TYR A 97 10.84 10.60 0.85
C TYR A 97 10.00 10.34 2.11
N GLY A 98 9.79 9.07 2.46
CA GLY A 98 8.94 8.65 3.56
C GLY A 98 7.44 8.72 3.29
N VAL A 99 7.02 9.08 2.07
CA VAL A 99 5.61 9.21 1.68
C VAL A 99 5.18 7.94 0.96
N LEU A 100 4.09 7.35 1.43
CA LEU A 100 3.45 6.17 0.85
C LEU A 100 2.72 6.56 -0.44
N GLU A 101 3.00 5.84 -1.51
CA GLU A 101 2.43 6.10 -2.85
C GLU A 101 2.01 4.80 -3.52
N GLU A 102 1.04 4.89 -4.41
CA GLU A 102 0.79 3.88 -5.43
C GLU A 102 1.64 4.20 -6.66
N LEU A 103 2.11 3.17 -7.37
CA LEU A 103 2.95 3.39 -8.55
C LEU A 103 2.25 4.26 -9.62
N CYS A 104 0.91 4.17 -9.71
CA CYS A 104 0.07 4.93 -10.62
C CYS A 104 -0.17 6.40 -10.21
N ASP A 105 0.21 6.83 -9.00
CA ASP A 105 -0.09 8.18 -8.49
C ASP A 105 0.57 9.26 -9.36
N ARG A 106 1.85 9.07 -9.70
CA ARG A 106 2.63 10.03 -10.50
C ARG A 106 2.09 10.22 -11.91
N SER A 107 1.67 9.15 -12.58
CA SER A 107 1.08 9.24 -13.92
C SER A 107 -0.36 9.74 -13.89
N GLY A 108 -1.03 9.70 -12.73
CA GLY A 108 -2.47 9.93 -12.61
C GLY A 108 -3.30 8.83 -13.27
N SER A 109 -2.73 7.63 -13.49
CA SER A 109 -3.41 6.52 -14.16
C SER A 109 -4.10 5.56 -13.20
N CYS A 110 -4.23 5.93 -11.92
CA CYS A 110 -4.89 5.08 -10.93
C CYS A 110 -6.37 4.86 -11.28
N SER A 111 -6.80 3.60 -11.18
CA SER A 111 -8.21 3.25 -11.19
C SER A 111 -8.90 3.70 -9.90
N GLN A 112 -10.23 3.55 -9.86
CA GLN A 112 -10.99 3.83 -8.64
C GLN A 112 -10.50 2.97 -7.46
N ASP A 113 -10.21 1.69 -7.71
CA ASP A 113 -9.63 0.78 -6.72
C ASP A 113 -8.34 1.37 -6.12
N SER A 114 -7.36 1.70 -6.97
CA SER A 114 -6.05 2.15 -6.51
C SER A 114 -6.08 3.51 -5.80
N GLN A 115 -7.04 4.39 -6.11
CA GLN A 115 -7.23 5.61 -5.32
C GLN A 115 -7.64 5.33 -3.86
N THR A 116 -8.26 4.18 -3.57
CA THR A 116 -8.70 3.80 -2.22
C THR A 116 -7.64 3.06 -1.41
N PHE A 117 -6.64 2.45 -2.06
CA PHE A 117 -5.72 1.50 -1.42
C PHE A 117 -4.93 2.08 -0.24
N LYS A 118 -4.40 3.30 -0.37
CA LYS A 118 -3.69 3.97 0.73
C LYS A 118 -4.60 4.14 1.96
N GLY A 119 -5.86 4.49 1.75
CA GLY A 119 -6.83 4.62 2.83
C GLY A 119 -7.10 3.30 3.54
N ILE A 120 -7.26 2.20 2.79
CA ILE A 120 -7.39 0.84 3.36
C ILE A 120 -6.15 0.53 4.22
N PHE A 121 -4.95 0.82 3.72
CA PHE A 121 -3.72 0.61 4.47
C PHE A 121 -3.74 1.31 5.83
N PHE A 122 -4.03 2.63 5.88
CA PHE A 122 -4.03 3.37 7.15
C PHE A 122 -5.15 2.94 8.09
N GLN A 123 -6.30 2.50 7.59
CA GLN A 123 -7.36 1.94 8.43
C GLN A 123 -6.89 0.68 9.17
N HIS A 124 -6.29 -0.28 8.45
CA HIS A 124 -5.81 -1.51 9.07
C HIS A 124 -4.55 -1.32 9.92
N LEU A 125 -3.68 -0.38 9.55
CA LEU A 125 -2.54 0.01 10.39
C LEU A 125 -3.00 0.57 11.74
N THR A 126 -4.01 1.44 11.71
CA THR A 126 -4.60 2.02 12.92
C THR A 126 -5.18 0.93 13.81
N GLN A 127 -5.94 -0.01 13.24
CA GLN A 127 -6.51 -1.14 13.97
C GLN A 127 -5.42 -2.04 14.57
N PHE A 128 -4.35 -2.35 13.83
CA PHE A 128 -3.24 -3.13 14.37
C PHE A 128 -2.60 -2.45 15.59
N CYS A 129 -2.46 -1.12 15.54
CA CYS A 129 -1.83 -0.30 16.56
C CYS A 129 -2.73 0.13 17.73
N GLU A 130 -3.99 -0.33 17.78
CA GLU A 130 -4.85 -0.17 18.95
C GLU A 130 -4.18 -0.76 20.21
N ALA A 131 -4.46 -0.18 21.37
CA ALA A 131 -3.86 -0.67 22.62
C ALA A 131 -4.16 -2.16 22.81
N LEU A 132 -3.14 -2.95 23.13
CA LEU A 132 -3.38 -4.36 23.44
C LEU A 132 -4.19 -4.46 24.74
N PRO A 133 -5.33 -5.17 24.75
CA PRO A 133 -6.13 -5.31 25.96
C PRO A 133 -5.39 -6.17 26.99
N LEU A 134 -5.37 -5.77 28.26
CA LEU A 134 -4.71 -6.55 29.34
C LEU A 134 -5.51 -7.80 29.75
N HIS A 135 -6.77 -7.87 29.33
CA HIS A 135 -7.68 -8.96 29.61
C HIS A 135 -8.34 -9.40 28.30
N ALA A 136 -8.74 -10.66 28.22
CA ALA A 136 -9.47 -11.18 27.07
C ALA A 136 -10.74 -10.34 26.81
N ALA A 137 -10.89 -9.81 25.59
CA ALA A 137 -12.08 -9.06 25.19
C ALA A 137 -13.34 -9.95 25.24
N VAL A 138 -13.19 -11.22 24.85
CA VAL A 138 -14.17 -12.30 24.99
C VAL A 138 -13.53 -13.46 25.75
N PRO A 139 -13.90 -13.68 27.04
CA PRO A 139 -13.34 -14.76 27.86
C PRO A 139 -13.48 -16.14 27.20
N GLY A 140 -12.40 -16.93 27.22
CA GLY A 140 -12.37 -18.28 26.63
C GLY A 140 -12.34 -18.33 25.10
N LYS A 141 -12.34 -17.16 24.42
CA LYS A 141 -12.25 -17.05 22.96
C LYS A 141 -11.09 -16.17 22.50
N THR A 142 -10.66 -15.23 23.35
CA THR A 142 -9.57 -14.30 23.06
C THR A 142 -8.58 -14.28 24.22
N TYR A 143 -7.44 -13.67 23.98
CA TYR A 143 -6.33 -13.54 24.91
C TYR A 143 -6.04 -12.06 25.18
N GLY A 144 -5.61 -11.77 26.41
CA GLY A 144 -5.08 -10.45 26.78
C GLY A 144 -3.56 -10.43 26.70
N ALA A 145 -2.98 -9.25 26.52
CA ALA A 145 -1.54 -9.02 26.58
C ALA A 145 -1.04 -8.96 28.03
N SER A 146 0.22 -9.35 28.22
CA SER A 146 0.97 -8.93 29.41
C SER A 146 1.21 -7.42 29.37
N LYS A 147 1.45 -6.81 30.55
CA LYS A 147 1.81 -5.38 30.62
C LYS A 147 3.04 -5.05 29.77
N VAL A 148 4.07 -5.92 29.83
CA VAL A 148 5.30 -5.77 29.03
C VAL A 148 5.01 -5.83 27.54
N LEU A 149 4.19 -6.77 27.07
CA LEU A 149 3.85 -6.87 25.65
C LEU A 149 3.08 -5.63 25.18
N LYS A 150 2.14 -5.14 26.00
CA LYS A 150 1.42 -3.88 25.73
C LYS A 150 2.37 -2.70 25.61
N GLU A 151 3.30 -2.54 26.55
CA GLU A 151 4.29 -1.44 26.52
C GLU A 151 5.19 -1.49 25.28
N ILE A 152 5.66 -2.68 24.88
CA ILE A 152 6.44 -2.87 23.65
C ILE A 152 5.62 -2.46 22.42
N HIS A 153 4.36 -2.91 22.35
CA HIS A 153 3.46 -2.61 21.25
C HIS A 153 3.15 -1.11 21.16
N ASP A 154 2.82 -0.49 22.28
CA ASP A 154 2.55 0.95 22.38
C ASP A 154 3.77 1.77 21.96
N SER A 155 4.97 1.40 22.44
CA SER A 155 6.22 2.06 22.06
C SER A 155 6.47 1.93 20.57
N PHE A 156 6.27 0.75 19.98
CA PHE A 156 6.43 0.56 18.54
C PHE A 156 5.45 1.41 17.74
N CYS A 157 4.16 1.39 18.09
CA CYS A 157 3.13 2.13 17.37
C CYS A 157 3.27 3.65 17.52
N LYS A 158 3.84 4.14 18.62
CA LYS A 158 4.22 5.55 18.75
C LYS A 158 5.30 5.97 17.75
N VAL A 159 6.31 5.12 17.52
CA VAL A 159 7.35 5.33 16.50
C VAL A 159 6.73 5.36 15.10
N VAL A 160 5.83 4.41 14.82
CA VAL A 160 5.08 4.36 13.56
C VAL A 160 4.25 5.63 13.38
N GLY A 161 3.63 6.15 14.45
CA GLY A 161 2.86 7.39 14.45
C GLY A 161 3.62 8.60 13.91
N ILE A 162 4.94 8.67 14.10
CA ILE A 162 5.79 9.74 13.56
C ILE A 162 5.84 9.68 12.02
N TRP A 163 5.94 8.47 11.46
CA TRP A 163 5.87 8.28 10.00
C TRP A 163 4.46 8.51 9.45
N VAL A 164 3.43 8.10 10.19
CA VAL A 164 2.04 8.37 9.82
C VAL A 164 1.77 9.87 9.79
N SER A 165 2.27 10.64 10.76
CA SER A 165 2.15 12.11 10.77
C SER A 165 2.83 12.75 9.57
N HIS A 166 4.01 12.27 9.17
CA HIS A 166 4.67 12.74 7.95
C HIS A 166 3.81 12.47 6.69
N ASN A 167 3.15 11.31 6.62
CA ASN A 167 2.22 10.99 5.54
C ASN A 167 0.93 11.83 5.60
N ALA A 168 0.44 12.14 6.80
CA ALA A 168 -0.70 13.03 7.00
C ALA A 168 -0.39 14.45 6.52
N ASP A 169 0.78 14.98 6.82
CA ASP A 169 1.25 16.28 6.30
C ASP A 169 1.36 16.28 4.77
N ALA A 170 1.92 15.20 4.20
CA ALA A 170 2.00 15.03 2.75
C ALA A 170 0.61 15.00 2.10
N ALA A 171 -0.34 14.26 2.67
CA ALA A 171 -1.72 14.24 2.21
C ALA A 171 -2.40 15.62 2.35
N LEU A 172 -2.24 16.31 3.48
CA LEU A 172 -2.79 17.66 3.70
C LEU A 172 -2.30 18.65 2.64
N SER A 173 -1.06 18.48 2.17
CA SER A 173 -0.45 19.32 1.15
C SER A 173 -1.07 19.15 -0.24
N THR A 174 -1.83 18.08 -0.48
CA THR A 174 -2.55 17.84 -1.74
C THR A 174 -3.97 18.39 -1.72
N ARG A 175 -4.41 19.06 -0.66
CA ARG A 175 -5.77 19.63 -0.63
C ARG A 175 -5.92 20.81 -1.58
N ASP A 176 -7.04 20.87 -2.27
CA ASP A 176 -7.43 22.06 -3.01
C ASP A 176 -8.05 23.13 -2.08
N GLN A 177 -8.53 24.22 -2.68
CA GLN A 177 -9.20 25.31 -1.95
C GLN A 177 -10.53 24.90 -1.29
N SER A 178 -11.14 23.81 -1.76
CA SER A 178 -12.36 23.22 -1.18
C SER A 178 -12.06 22.21 -0.07
N GLY A 179 -10.77 21.95 0.21
CA GLY A 179 -10.33 20.98 1.21
C GLY A 179 -10.34 19.53 0.73
N LEU A 180 -10.47 19.28 -0.57
CA LEU A 180 -10.50 17.94 -1.16
C LEU A 180 -9.09 17.39 -1.35
N PHE A 181 -8.82 16.20 -0.81
CA PHE A 181 -7.51 15.56 -0.91
C PHE A 181 -7.24 15.03 -2.32
N GLY A 182 -5.98 15.15 -2.77
CA GLY A 182 -5.46 14.50 -3.98
C GLY A 182 -4.81 13.14 -3.71
N THR A 183 -4.61 12.35 -4.77
CA THR A 183 -4.01 11.00 -4.66
C THR A 183 -2.48 10.99 -4.54
N TRP A 184 -1.77 11.94 -5.16
CA TRP A 184 -0.31 11.91 -5.25
C TRP A 184 0.33 12.71 -4.11
N TRP A 185 0.42 12.07 -2.94
CA TRP A 185 0.89 12.72 -1.71
C TRP A 185 2.36 13.16 -1.79
N GLY A 186 3.20 12.42 -2.51
CA GLY A 186 4.64 12.73 -2.65
C GLY A 186 4.98 13.66 -3.81
N TYR A 187 4.01 14.34 -4.43
CA TYR A 187 4.25 15.15 -5.64
C TYR A 187 5.34 16.23 -5.50
N ARG A 188 5.57 16.76 -4.28
CA ARG A 188 6.62 17.74 -3.99
C ARG A 188 8.03 17.14 -3.95
N TYR A 189 8.12 15.82 -3.83
CA TYR A 189 9.35 15.05 -3.65
C TYR A 189 9.58 14.07 -4.79
N ALA A 190 8.97 14.32 -5.95
CA ALA A 190 9.02 13.44 -7.11
C ALA A 190 10.48 13.07 -7.47
N ALA A 191 10.85 11.83 -7.15
CA ALA A 191 12.19 11.32 -7.34
C ALA A 191 12.57 11.31 -8.81
N LYS A 192 13.87 11.50 -9.08
CA LYS A 192 14.39 11.43 -10.46
C LYS A 192 14.33 10.00 -11.02
N ASP A 193 14.44 9.01 -10.15
CA ASP A 193 14.44 7.58 -10.43
C ASP A 193 13.07 6.93 -10.22
N TYR A 194 11.99 7.72 -10.18
CA TYR A 194 10.63 7.18 -10.12
C TYR A 194 10.40 6.24 -11.33
N PRO A 195 9.84 5.03 -11.13
CA PRO A 195 9.78 4.07 -12.21
C PRO A 195 8.92 4.56 -13.37
N GLU A 196 9.47 4.49 -14.58
CA GLU A 196 8.72 4.72 -15.83
C GLU A 196 8.03 3.46 -16.36
N ARG A 197 8.34 2.32 -15.76
CA ARG A 197 7.81 0.99 -16.10
C ARG A 197 7.51 0.22 -14.81
N LEU A 198 6.63 -0.76 -14.93
CA LEU A 198 6.38 -1.72 -13.85
C LEU A 198 7.66 -2.50 -13.50
N PRO A 199 7.79 -3.00 -12.26
CA PRO A 199 8.82 -3.96 -11.91
C PRO A 199 8.80 -5.19 -12.84
N LEU A 200 9.94 -5.88 -12.94
CA LEU A 200 10.01 -7.14 -13.68
C LEU A 200 8.98 -8.13 -13.13
N ASP A 201 8.31 -8.86 -14.03
CA ASP A 201 7.26 -9.84 -13.72
C ASP A 201 6.03 -9.29 -12.98
N ALA A 202 5.86 -7.97 -12.99
CA ALA A 202 4.70 -7.30 -12.43
C ALA A 202 3.62 -7.06 -13.53
N VAL A 203 2.37 -7.34 -13.17
CA VAL A 203 1.18 -7.19 -14.00
C VAL A 203 0.14 -6.33 -13.28
N ASP A 204 -0.04 -5.09 -13.73
CA ASP A 204 -1.00 -4.15 -13.15
C ASP A 204 -2.34 -4.19 -13.89
N TYR A 205 -3.10 -5.26 -13.71
CA TYR A 205 -4.45 -5.36 -14.26
C TYR A 205 -5.48 -4.50 -13.49
N ARG A 206 -5.10 -3.94 -12.32
CA ARG A 206 -5.96 -3.06 -11.50
C ARG A 206 -6.04 -1.66 -12.08
N ASN A 207 -4.95 -1.15 -12.64
CA ASN A 207 -4.89 0.14 -13.32
C ASN A 207 -4.91 0.01 -14.84
N ASN A 208 -4.63 -1.18 -15.39
CA ASN A 208 -4.70 -1.44 -16.82
C ASN A 208 -5.42 -2.75 -17.15
N ALA A 209 -6.75 -2.67 -17.28
CA ALA A 209 -7.60 -3.81 -17.62
C ALA A 209 -7.30 -4.43 -19.00
N THR A 210 -6.65 -3.71 -19.92
CA THR A 210 -6.33 -4.24 -21.27
C THR A 210 -5.39 -5.45 -21.21
N VAL A 211 -4.62 -5.59 -20.12
CA VAL A 211 -3.71 -6.72 -19.90
C VAL A 211 -4.46 -8.05 -19.78
N LEU A 212 -5.70 -8.02 -19.29
CA LEU A 212 -6.56 -9.21 -19.20
C LEU A 212 -6.97 -9.72 -20.60
N ILE A 213 -7.03 -8.83 -21.59
CA ILE A 213 -7.39 -9.17 -22.97
C ILE A 213 -6.14 -9.62 -23.75
N SER A 214 -5.02 -8.91 -23.58
CA SER A 214 -3.81 -9.13 -24.39
C SER A 214 -2.97 -10.35 -23.98
N ARG A 215 -3.08 -10.81 -22.73
CA ARG A 215 -2.34 -12.00 -22.24
C ARG A 215 -3.07 -13.33 -22.41
N GLY A 216 -4.19 -13.37 -23.15
CA GLY A 216 -4.95 -14.60 -23.36
C GLY A 216 -5.70 -15.10 -22.12
N TRP A 217 -6.01 -14.20 -21.18
CA TRP A 217 -6.80 -14.55 -19.98
C TRP A 217 -8.31 -14.52 -20.30
N ALA A 218 -8.70 -13.88 -21.40
CA ALA A 218 -10.03 -13.98 -21.98
C ALA A 218 -10.15 -15.26 -22.83
N THR A 219 -11.30 -15.94 -22.75
CA THR A 219 -11.67 -17.02 -23.66
C THR A 219 -11.68 -16.52 -25.11
N PRO A 220 -11.28 -17.34 -26.10
CA PRO A 220 -11.11 -16.87 -27.46
C PRO A 220 -12.47 -16.58 -28.10
N GLN A 221 -12.87 -15.31 -28.13
CA GLN A 221 -13.64 -14.78 -29.25
C GLN A 221 -12.85 -13.65 -29.89
N GLN A 222 -12.32 -13.98 -31.07
CA GLN A 222 -11.65 -13.13 -32.05
C GLN A 222 -10.27 -12.58 -31.65
N GLU A 223 -9.27 -13.43 -31.83
CA GLU A 223 -7.90 -13.01 -32.10
C GLU A 223 -7.87 -12.17 -33.40
N SER A 224 -7.73 -10.85 -33.28
CA SER A 224 -7.06 -10.07 -34.32
C SER A 224 -5.57 -10.00 -33.99
N SER A 225 -4.77 -10.66 -34.83
CA SER A 225 -3.33 -10.76 -34.78
C SER A 225 -2.60 -9.44 -34.47
N SER A 226 -1.99 -9.32 -33.30
CA SER A 226 -0.76 -8.55 -33.14
C SER A 226 0.03 -9.02 -31.91
N THR A 227 0.90 -10.00 -32.13
CA THR A 227 1.95 -10.38 -31.18
C THR A 227 3.00 -9.27 -31.15
N ARG A 228 2.91 -8.38 -30.15
CA ARG A 228 4.06 -7.60 -29.67
C ARG A 228 4.19 -7.77 -28.17
N ARG A 229 5.39 -8.17 -27.73
CA ARG A 229 5.82 -8.05 -26.34
C ARG A 229 5.98 -6.56 -26.05
N ASP A 230 4.87 -5.90 -25.73
CA ASP A 230 4.91 -4.48 -25.42
C ASP A 230 5.48 -4.29 -24.02
N ASN A 231 6.64 -3.65 -23.96
CA ASN A 231 7.11 -2.96 -22.77
C ASN A 231 6.02 -1.94 -22.41
N ILE A 232 5.13 -2.28 -21.48
CA ILE A 232 4.08 -1.38 -21.00
C ILE A 232 4.77 -0.23 -20.29
N HIS A 233 5.04 0.84 -21.02
CA HIS A 233 5.36 2.13 -20.43
C HIS A 233 4.18 2.53 -19.54
N LEU A 234 4.46 3.10 -18.36
CA LEU A 234 3.49 3.86 -17.57
C LEU A 234 3.13 5.14 -18.36
N GLY A 235 2.50 4.94 -19.52
CA GLY A 235 2.30 5.94 -20.56
C GLY A 235 1.03 6.72 -20.30
N LYS A 236 1.17 8.05 -20.40
CA LYS A 236 0.12 9.07 -20.34
C LYS A 236 -1.21 8.56 -20.92
N SER A 237 -2.24 8.58 -20.09
CA SER A 237 -3.62 8.34 -20.52
C SER A 237 -3.93 9.21 -21.74
N SER A 238 -4.50 8.59 -22.78
CA SER A 238 -5.02 9.23 -24.00
C SER A 238 -6.33 10.00 -23.72
N GLY A 239 -6.43 10.67 -22.58
CA GLY A 239 -7.43 11.71 -22.34
C GLY A 239 -6.85 13.03 -22.85
N THR A 240 -7.66 13.80 -23.58
CA THR A 240 -7.40 15.21 -23.93
C THR A 240 -6.52 15.87 -22.87
N ASP A 241 -5.35 16.37 -23.30
CA ASP A 241 -4.34 17.03 -22.47
C ASP A 241 -4.93 18.37 -21.96
N PHE A 242 -5.90 18.27 -21.04
CA PHE A 242 -6.23 19.37 -20.16
C PHE A 242 -4.97 19.55 -19.33
N SER A 243 -4.20 20.59 -19.65
CA SER A 243 -3.13 21.08 -18.80
C SER A 243 -3.78 21.47 -17.46
N THR A 244 -3.87 20.50 -16.54
CA THR A 244 -4.33 20.78 -15.19
C THR A 244 -3.20 21.53 -14.49
N THR A 245 -3.52 22.67 -13.88
CA THR A 245 -2.53 23.43 -13.11
C THR A 245 -2.10 22.66 -11.86
N ASP A 246 -3.01 21.86 -11.30
CA ASP A 246 -2.73 20.95 -10.19
C ASP A 246 -2.53 19.51 -10.69
N VAL A 247 -1.43 18.89 -10.27
CA VAL A 247 -1.06 17.52 -10.59
C VAL A 247 -2.04 16.48 -10.03
N ASN A 248 -2.78 16.83 -8.98
CA ASN A 248 -3.78 15.96 -8.35
C ASN A 248 -5.15 15.97 -9.05
N ASP A 249 -5.34 16.83 -10.06
CA ASP A 249 -6.54 16.83 -10.90
C ASP A 249 -6.38 15.96 -12.15
N ARG A 250 -5.22 15.32 -12.33
CA ARG A 250 -4.98 14.40 -13.45
C ARG A 250 -5.80 13.12 -13.30
N GLY A 251 -6.12 12.50 -14.43
CA GLY A 251 -6.83 11.22 -14.47
C GLY A 251 -8.23 11.33 -13.88
N ARG A 252 -8.51 10.55 -12.83
CA ARG A 252 -9.80 10.62 -12.11
C ARG A 252 -9.90 11.85 -11.20
N GLY A 253 -8.80 12.56 -10.97
CA GLY A 253 -8.74 13.73 -10.10
C GLY A 253 -9.01 13.38 -8.63
N ARG A 254 -9.57 14.34 -7.91
CA ARG A 254 -10.00 14.21 -6.51
C ARG A 254 -11.36 13.54 -6.45
N THR A 255 -11.42 12.42 -5.75
CA THR A 255 -12.59 11.56 -5.61
C THR A 255 -12.91 11.24 -4.15
N VAL A 256 -14.03 10.57 -3.90
CA VAL A 256 -14.38 10.07 -2.55
C VAL A 256 -13.33 9.09 -2.01
N GLU A 257 -12.67 8.34 -2.88
CA GLU A 257 -11.58 7.41 -2.53
C GLU A 257 -10.34 8.18 -2.06
N THR A 258 -9.95 9.25 -2.78
CA THR A 258 -8.81 10.10 -2.36
C THR A 258 -9.13 10.85 -1.06
N GLN A 259 -10.37 11.28 -0.87
CA GLN A 259 -10.84 11.91 0.38
C GLN A 259 -10.80 10.91 1.53
N GLN A 260 -11.25 9.67 1.31
CA GLN A 260 -11.16 8.59 2.28
C GLN A 260 -9.71 8.30 2.67
N GLY A 261 -8.79 8.28 1.69
CA GLY A 261 -7.36 8.14 1.95
C GLY A 261 -6.80 9.24 2.86
N GLY A 262 -7.09 10.50 2.53
CA GLY A 262 -6.65 11.65 3.32
C GLY A 262 -7.21 11.66 4.75
N LEU A 263 -8.50 11.35 4.92
CA LEU A 263 -9.11 11.25 6.25
C LEU A 263 -8.59 10.06 7.05
N ALA A 264 -8.31 8.92 6.40
CA ALA A 264 -7.78 7.73 7.06
C ALA A 264 -6.39 7.98 7.64
N VAL A 265 -5.49 8.63 6.90
CA VAL A 265 -4.14 8.94 7.40
C VAL A 265 -4.17 10.01 8.50
N LEU A 266 -5.06 11.00 8.42
CA LEU A 266 -5.24 11.98 9.50
C LEU A 266 -5.73 11.33 10.79
N ARG A 267 -6.77 10.48 10.69
CA ARG A 267 -7.27 9.70 11.83
C ARG A 267 -6.17 8.82 12.40
N SER A 268 -5.42 8.12 11.55
CA SER A 268 -4.31 7.26 11.96
C SER A 268 -3.24 8.06 12.70
N SER A 269 -2.84 9.23 12.18
CA SER A 269 -1.87 10.11 12.81
C SER A 269 -2.36 10.58 14.18
N TRP A 270 -3.63 10.98 14.27
CA TRP A 270 -4.23 11.40 15.52
C TRP A 270 -4.25 10.24 16.53
N GLU A 271 -4.77 9.06 16.18
CA GLU A 271 -4.85 7.95 17.13
C GLU A 271 -3.46 7.44 17.55
N LEU A 272 -2.47 7.40 16.67
CA LEU A 272 -1.15 6.89 17.02
C LEU A 272 -0.30 7.87 17.85
N LEU A 273 -0.60 9.18 17.80
CA LEU A 273 0.15 10.23 18.52
C LEU A 273 -0.60 10.83 19.72
N ASP A 274 -1.91 11.06 19.59
CA ASP A 274 -2.77 11.70 20.60
C ASP A 274 -3.43 10.71 21.55
N LEU A 275 -3.27 9.39 21.36
CA LEU A 275 -3.60 8.45 22.41
C LEU A 275 -2.65 8.71 23.60
N GLY A 276 -3.12 9.56 24.52
CA GLY A 276 -2.70 9.65 25.90
C GLY A 276 -2.92 8.30 26.60
N ARG A 277 -2.08 7.33 26.24
CA ARG A 277 -1.88 6.07 26.96
C ARG A 277 -0.92 6.33 28.11
#